data_AF-A0A925YL34-F1
#
_entry.id   AF-A0A925YL34-F1
#
_cell.length_a   1.000
_cell.length_b   1.000
_cell.length_c   1.000
_cell.angle_alpha   90.00
_cell.angle_beta   90.00
_cell.angle_gamma   90.00
#
_symmetry.space_group_name_H-M   'P 1'
#
loop_
_entity.id
_entity.type
_entity.pdbx_description
1 polymer ?
#
loop_
_entity_poly.entity_id
_entity_poly.type
_entity_poly.pdbx_seq_one_letter_code
_entity_poly.pdbx_strand_id
1 'polypeptide(L)'
;MTTKLTLSVEQEVIESAKKYAHLKGRSLSELVESYLKALTSQQLMKKNFSPRTKRLVGSVKLEQGYDYKQMLEEEINRKHGL
;
A
#
# COMPACT_ATOMS: atom_id res chain seq x y z
N MET A 1 1.02 14.20 21.48
CA MET A 1 1.33 13.63 22.81
C MET A 1 1.94 12.26 22.58
N THR A 2 3.07 11.93 23.19
CA THR A 2 3.73 10.62 23.04
C THR A 2 3.35 9.70 24.19
N THR A 3 2.77 8.55 23.90
CA THR A 3 2.39 7.54 24.90
C THR A 3 3.23 6.27 24.70
N LYS A 4 3.52 5.56 25.80
CA LYS A 4 4.24 4.29 25.73
C LYS A 4 3.26 3.16 25.44
N LEU A 5 3.57 2.34 24.44
CA LEU A 5 2.85 1.12 24.10
C LEU A 5 3.75 -0.08 24.46
N THR A 6 3.25 -0.96 25.32
CA THR A 6 3.94 -2.20 25.69
C THR A 6 3.27 -3.37 24.95
N LEU A 7 4.05 -4.15 24.21
CA LEU A 7 3.58 -5.29 23.43
C LEU A 7 4.25 -6.57 23.95
N SER A 8 3.46 -7.63 24.14
CA SER A 8 3.98 -8.97 24.43
C SER A 8 4.17 -9.72 23.12
N VAL A 9 5.42 -10.06 22.81
CA VAL A 9 5.82 -10.76 21.58
C VAL A 9 6.87 -11.81 21.94
N GLU A 10 6.92 -12.89 21.18
CA GLU A 10 7.93 -13.93 21.35
C GLU A 10 9.36 -13.39 21.24
N GLN A 11 10.26 -13.92 22.06
CA GLN A 11 11.65 -13.45 22.14
C GLN A 11 12.40 -13.58 20.81
N GLU A 12 12.17 -14.67 20.07
CA GLU A 12 12.80 -14.91 18.77
C GLU A 12 12.43 -13.84 17.72
N VAL A 13 11.19 -13.37 17.78
CA VAL A 13 10.67 -12.30 16.92
C VAL A 13 11.31 -10.96 17.29
N ILE A 14 11.47 -10.67 18.59
CA ILE A 14 12.12 -9.44 19.07
C ILE A 14 13.58 -9.36 18.59
N GLU A 15 14.33 -10.46 18.70
CA GLU A 15 15.73 -10.51 18.26
C GLU A 15 15.85 -10.35 16.73
N SER A 16 15.00 -11.04 15.97
CA SER A 16 14.95 -10.91 14.52
C SER A 16 14.62 -9.48 14.09
N ALA A 17 13.66 -8.85 14.75
CA ALA A 17 13.24 -7.48 14.45
C ALA A 17 14.31 -6.45 14.81
N LYS A 18 15.01 -6.61 15.95
CA LYS A 18 16.15 -5.75 16.31
C LYS A 18 17.28 -5.85 15.29
N LYS A 19 17.62 -7.07 14.85
CA LYS A 19 18.65 -7.28 13.82
C LYS A 19 18.27 -6.58 12.51
N TYR A 20 17.02 -6.73 12.09
CA TYR A 20 16.50 -6.03 10.91
C TYR A 20 16.58 -4.50 11.06
N ALA A 21 16.17 -3.97 12.21
CA ALA A 21 16.21 -2.53 12.49
C ALA A 21 17.65 -1.98 12.42
N HIS A 22 18.60 -2.67 13.04
CA HIS A 22 20.01 -2.31 13.02
C HIS A 22 20.59 -2.32 11.60
N LEU A 23 20.30 -3.36 10.80
CA LEU A 23 20.74 -3.45 9.41
C LEU A 23 20.19 -2.32 8.54
N LYS A 24 19.03 -1.77 8.89
CA LYS A 24 18.40 -0.64 8.18
C LYS A 24 18.76 0.72 8.80
N GLY A 25 19.58 0.76 9.84
CA GLY A 25 19.96 2.00 10.53
C GLY A 25 18.79 2.69 11.22
N ARG A 26 17.78 1.93 11.66
CA ARG A 26 16.56 2.46 12.29
C ARG A 26 16.35 1.83 13.66
N SER A 27 15.57 2.51 14.51
CA SER A 27 15.13 1.93 15.78
C SER A 27 13.93 1.01 15.58
N LEU A 28 13.80 0.00 16.45
CA LEU A 28 12.64 -0.90 16.44
C LEU A 28 11.34 -0.11 16.70
N SER A 29 11.36 0.87 17.60
CA SER A 29 10.22 1.75 17.89
C SER A 29 9.78 2.55 16.66
N GLU A 30 10.73 3.09 15.89
CA GLU A 30 10.43 3.83 14.65
C GLU A 30 9.80 2.92 13.59
N LEU A 31 10.27 1.68 13.45
CA LEU A 31 9.67 0.70 12.53
C LEU A 31 8.22 0.41 12.89
N VAL A 32 7.95 0.14 14.17
CA VAL A 32 6.59 -0.16 14.66
C VAL A 32 5.69 1.07 14.50
N GLU A 33 6.16 2.26 14.86
CA GLU A 33 5.41 3.50 14.68
C GLU A 33 5.09 3.75 13.20
N SER A 34 6.06 3.58 12.31
CA SER A 34 5.87 3.73 10.87
C SER A 34 4.85 2.73 10.32
N TYR A 35 4.88 1.48 10.80
CA TYR A 35 3.94 0.44 10.39
C TYR A 35 2.51 0.76 10.86
N LEU A 36 2.34 1.14 12.13
CA LEU A 36 1.03 1.54 12.67
C LEU A 36 0.48 2.78 11.95
N LYS A 37 1.34 3.76 11.62
CA LYS A 37 0.97 4.91 10.78
C LYS A 37 0.53 4.48 9.38
N ALA A 38 1.23 3.54 8.74
CA ALA A 38 0.85 3.06 7.42
C ALA A 38 -0.52 2.37 7.43
N LEU A 39 -0.77 1.50 8.43
CA LEU A 39 -2.05 0.80 8.59
C LEU A 39 -3.22 1.78 8.83
N THR A 40 -3.03 2.72 9.74
CA THR A 40 -4.08 3.72 10.08
C THR A 40 -4.26 4.77 8.99
N SER A 41 -3.18 5.11 8.26
CA SER A 41 -3.24 6.04 7.13
C SER A 41 -4.01 5.45 5.95
N GLN A 42 -3.94 4.14 5.70
CA GLN A 42 -4.77 3.52 4.65
C GLN A 42 -6.26 3.57 4.99
N GLN A 43 -6.62 3.49 6.27
CA GLN A 43 -8.00 3.60 6.73
C GLN A 43 -8.52 5.04 6.71
N LEU A 44 -7.65 6.03 6.92
CA LEU A 44 -7.96 7.46 6.79
C LEU A 44 -7.92 7.97 5.35
N MET A 45 -7.18 7.30 4.46
CA MET A 45 -7.27 7.51 3.02
C MET A 45 -8.55 6.86 2.49
N LYS A 46 -9.70 7.47 2.78
CA LYS A 46 -10.76 7.58 1.77
C LYS A 46 -10.11 8.21 0.53
N LYS A 47 -9.56 7.38 -0.37
CA LYS A 47 -9.19 7.66 -1.76
C LYS A 47 -8.88 9.15 -2.05
N ASN A 48 -7.92 9.73 -1.34
CA ASN A 48 -7.45 11.08 -1.67
C ASN A 48 -6.45 10.93 -2.82
N PHE A 49 -6.97 10.69 -4.01
CA PHE A 49 -6.22 10.85 -5.24
C PHE A 49 -5.63 12.26 -5.28
N SER A 50 -4.38 12.39 -5.73
CA SER A 50 -3.78 13.70 -6.07
C SER A 50 -4.78 14.51 -6.92
N PRO A 51 -4.85 15.85 -6.80
CA PRO A 51 -5.80 16.67 -7.56
C PRO A 51 -5.80 16.37 -9.07
N ARG A 52 -4.65 15.97 -9.61
CA ARG A 52 -4.52 15.53 -11.01
C ARG A 52 -5.20 14.18 -11.26
N THR A 53 -4.97 13.17 -10.42
CA THR A 53 -5.60 11.86 -10.58
C THR A 53 -7.08 11.86 -10.21
N LYS A 54 -7.53 12.71 -9.28
CA LYS A 54 -8.95 12.89 -8.95
C LYS A 54 -9.77 13.37 -10.14
N ARG A 55 -9.19 14.19 -11.02
CA ARG A 55 -9.83 14.64 -12.28
C ARG A 55 -9.95 13.51 -13.31
N LEU A 56 -9.12 12.47 -13.21
CA LEU A 56 -9.12 11.34 -14.13
C LEU A 56 -10.04 10.21 -13.68
N VAL A 57 -10.28 10.06 -12.36
CA VAL A 57 -11.21 9.06 -11.82
C VAL A 57 -12.63 9.36 -12.31
N GLY A 58 -13.22 8.43 -13.05
CA GLY A 58 -14.56 8.57 -13.64
C GLY A 58 -14.59 9.26 -15.01
N SER A 59 -13.43 9.65 -15.57
CA SER A 59 -13.33 10.13 -16.96
C SER A 59 -13.62 9.01 -17.97
N VAL A 60 -13.33 7.76 -17.60
CA VAL A 60 -13.68 6.57 -18.36
C VAL A 60 -14.96 5.99 -17.77
N LYS A 61 -16.04 6.06 -18.54
CA LYS A 61 -17.30 5.36 -18.24
C LYS A 61 -17.22 4.00 -18.90
N LEU A 62 -17.15 2.94 -18.10
CA LEU A 62 -17.28 1.56 -18.57
C LEU A 62 -18.72 1.12 -18.32
N GLU A 63 -19.30 0.40 -19.28
CA GLU A 63 -20.62 -0.19 -19.11
C GLU A 63 -20.59 -1.31 -18.06
N GLN A 64 -21.70 -1.53 -17.36
CA GLN A 64 -21.77 -2.59 -16.34
C GLN A 64 -21.63 -3.96 -17.01
N GLY A 65 -20.61 -4.74 -16.61
CA GLY A 65 -20.30 -6.05 -17.19
C GLY A 65 -19.05 -6.09 -18.08
N TYR A 66 -18.29 -4.99 -18.15
CA TYR A 66 -17.10 -4.89 -18.99
C TYR A 66 -15.93 -5.75 -18.46
N ASP A 67 -15.49 -6.76 -19.22
CA ASP A 67 -14.31 -7.56 -18.89
C ASP A 67 -13.02 -6.85 -19.37
N TYR A 68 -12.37 -6.16 -18.44
CA TYR A 68 -11.11 -5.46 -18.67
C TYR A 68 -10.02 -6.36 -19.27
N LYS A 69 -9.98 -7.65 -18.92
CA LYS A 69 -8.92 -8.55 -19.37
C LYS A 69 -9.04 -8.87 -20.85
N GLN A 70 -10.26 -9.14 -21.31
CA GLN A 70 -10.54 -9.45 -22.71
C GLN A 70 -10.18 -8.27 -23.63
N MET A 71 -10.59 -7.06 -23.26
CA MET A 71 -10.27 -5.85 -24.04
C MET A 71 -8.77 -5.54 -24.07
N LEU A 72 -8.08 -5.74 -22.95
CA LEU A 72 -6.63 -5.56 -22.89
C LEU A 72 -5.91 -6.53 -23.84
N GLU A 73 -6.34 -7.79 -23.86
CA GLU A 73 -5.79 -8.83 -24.73
C GLU A 73 -6.06 -8.50 -26.21
N GLU A 74 -7.30 -8.13 -26.56
CA GLU A 74 -7.67 -7.69 -27.91
C GLU A 74 -6.85 -6.49 -28.38
N GLU A 75 -6.68 -5.47 -27.54
CA GLU A 75 -5.90 -4.27 -27.91
C GLU A 75 -4.40 -4.54 -28.05
N ILE A 76 -3.83 -5.41 -27.21
CA ILE A 76 -2.44 -5.83 -27.33
C ILE A 76 -2.24 -6.59 -28.64
N ASN A 77 -3.13 -7.54 -28.96
CA ASN A 77 -3.08 -8.29 -30.21
C ASN A 77 -3.29 -7.36 -31.42
N ARG A 78 -4.21 -6.40 -31.35
CA ARG A 78 -4.43 -5.39 -32.40
C ARG A 78 -3.18 -4.53 -32.66
N LYS A 79 -2.49 -4.10 -31.59
CA LYS A 79 -1.33 -3.21 -31.69
C LYS A 79 -0.06 -3.94 -32.12
N HIS A 80 0.12 -5.17 -31.66
CA HIS A 80 1.37 -5.93 -31.83
C HIS A 80 1.26 -7.10 -32.82
N GLY A 81 0.06 -7.39 -33.34
CA GLY A 81 -0.16 -8.40 -34.38
C GLY A 81 0.21 -9.81 -33.95
N LEU A 82 -0.09 -10.18 -32.70
CA LEU A 82 0.04 -11.54 -32.19
C LEU A 82 -1.28 -12.30 -32.36
#